data_AF-A0A315YW75-F1
#
_entry.id   AF-A0A315YW75-F1
#
_cell.length_a   1.000
_cell.length_b   1.000
_cell.length_c   1.000
_cell.angle_alpha   90.00
_cell.angle_beta   90.00
_cell.angle_gamma   90.00
#
_symmetry.space_group_name_H-M   'P 1'
#
loop_
_entity.id
_entity.type
_entity.pdbx_description
1 polymer ?
#
loop_
_entity_poly.entity_id
_entity_poly.type
_entity_poly.pdbx_seq_one_letter_code
_entity_poly.pdbx_strand_id
1 'polypeptide(L)'
;MIKKILLLIIGFFISGCGNKKPIASKAIPKMMQVDLTGVDIDDFPVGFGQVLQFENGNDSLKAVVLDFSDEIEDKWVGVCFINQNKLFGRQIPSGLINTQCLDLLDLTYIHTQAFTNFKVLETITVDKTKVGVGSRSVVKTFSDIKSNFDWGIEQRLKEQTPFNQGLTDPNAIRECYFEIAKIKK
;
A
#
# COMPACT_ATOMS: atom_id res chain seq x y z
N MET A 1 -61.67 -7.02 25.83
CA MET A 1 -61.34 -5.61 26.07
C MET A 1 -59.89 -5.52 26.56
N ILE A 2 -59.03 -4.79 25.82
CA ILE A 2 -57.95 -3.90 26.32
C ILE A 2 -56.85 -4.61 27.15
N LYS A 3 -55.55 -4.64 26.81
CA LYS A 3 -54.67 -3.71 26.09
C LYS A 3 -53.37 -4.42 25.67
N LYS A 4 -52.83 -4.06 24.50
CA LYS A 4 -51.42 -4.26 24.11
C LYS A 4 -50.51 -3.52 25.08
N ILE A 5 -49.39 -4.10 25.52
CA ILE A 5 -48.09 -3.40 25.65
C ILE A 5 -46.97 -4.38 25.31
N LEU A 6 -46.36 -4.11 24.16
CA LEU A 6 -45.05 -4.55 23.70
C LEU A 6 -44.00 -3.93 24.62
N LEU A 7 -43.05 -4.71 25.16
CA LEU A 7 -41.83 -4.15 25.74
C LEU A 7 -40.62 -4.92 25.25
N LEU A 8 -39.86 -4.18 24.45
CA LEU A 8 -38.73 -4.52 23.63
C LEU A 8 -37.51 -3.99 24.36
N ILE A 9 -36.65 -4.87 24.90
CA ILE A 9 -35.28 -4.50 25.31
C ILE A 9 -34.37 -5.68 24.96
N ILE A 10 -34.03 -5.79 23.68
CA ILE A 10 -32.78 -6.44 23.28
C ILE A 10 -31.70 -5.40 23.56
N GLY A 11 -31.02 -5.55 24.70
CA GLY A 11 -29.88 -4.74 25.08
C GLY A 11 -28.74 -4.96 24.10
N PHE A 12 -28.71 -4.13 23.07
CA PHE A 12 -27.57 -3.88 22.21
C PHE A 12 -26.39 -3.39 23.08
N PHE A 13 -25.55 -4.30 23.55
CA PHE A 13 -24.17 -3.97 23.91
C PHE A 13 -23.29 -4.23 22.69
N ILE A 14 -23.54 -3.49 21.61
CA ILE A 14 -22.46 -3.17 20.69
C ILE A 14 -21.72 -2.03 21.37
N SER A 15 -20.69 -2.40 22.12
CA SER A 15 -19.62 -1.52 22.54
C SER A 15 -19.00 -0.94 21.28
N GLY A 16 -19.61 0.12 20.74
CA GLY A 16 -19.15 0.84 19.58
C GLY A 16 -17.70 1.22 19.84
N CYS A 17 -16.82 0.68 19.00
CA CYS A 17 -15.44 1.09 18.88
C CYS A 17 -15.40 2.62 18.97
N GLY A 18 -14.76 3.12 20.03
CA GLY A 18 -14.58 4.54 20.23
C GLY A 18 -14.04 5.14 18.94
N ASN A 19 -14.76 6.14 18.43
CA ASN A 19 -14.34 7.02 17.35
C ASN A 19 -13.08 7.77 17.78
N LYS A 20 -11.93 7.09 17.83
CA LYS A 20 -10.63 7.75 17.85
C LYS A 20 -10.44 8.30 16.45
N LYS A 21 -10.58 9.62 16.32
CA LYS A 21 -10.26 10.36 15.09
C LYS A 21 -8.93 9.82 14.54
N PRO A 22 -8.83 9.53 13.23
CA PRO A 22 -7.55 9.18 12.65
C PRO A 22 -6.58 10.32 12.95
N ILE A 23 -5.51 10.00 13.67
CA ILE A 23 -4.42 10.93 13.92
C ILE A 23 -3.83 11.26 12.55
N ALA A 24 -3.86 12.53 12.16
CA ALA A 24 -3.40 12.98 10.85
C ALA A 24 -1.98 12.45 10.56
N SER A 25 -1.77 11.91 9.37
CA SER A 25 -0.46 11.40 8.95
C SER A 25 0.56 12.53 8.92
N LYS A 26 1.74 12.30 9.50
CA LYS A 26 2.86 13.26 9.43
C LYS A 26 3.42 13.32 8.00
N ALA A 27 4.05 14.44 7.66
CA ALA A 27 4.80 14.56 6.40
C ALA A 27 5.86 13.44 6.28
N ILE A 28 5.98 12.87 5.08
CA ILE A 28 6.90 11.78 4.79
C ILE A 28 8.33 12.32 4.75
N PRO A 29 9.27 11.81 5.58
CA PRO A 29 10.66 12.22 5.54
C PRO A 29 11.28 12.02 4.16
N LYS A 30 12.14 12.94 3.71
CA LYS A 30 12.78 12.86 2.38
C LYS A 30 13.49 11.52 2.13
N MET A 31 14.14 10.96 3.15
CA MET A 31 14.84 9.66 3.05
C MET A 31 13.93 8.45 2.84
N MET A 32 12.62 8.59 3.06
CA MET A 32 11.62 7.56 2.80
C MET A 32 10.87 7.80 1.48
N GLN A 33 11.10 8.93 0.81
CA GLN A 33 10.50 9.20 -0.49
C GLN A 33 11.28 8.48 -1.59
N VAL A 34 10.61 8.25 -2.73
CA VAL A 34 11.27 7.75 -3.94
C VAL A 34 12.26 8.78 -4.46
N ASP A 35 13.46 8.34 -4.84
CA ASP A 35 14.50 9.19 -5.40
C ASP A 35 14.83 8.72 -6.81
N LEU A 36 14.39 9.50 -7.79
CA LEU A 36 14.61 9.23 -9.21
C LEU A 36 15.75 10.08 -9.77
N THR A 37 16.56 10.70 -8.90
CA THR A 37 17.69 11.52 -9.33
C THR A 37 18.73 10.64 -10.02
N GLY A 38 19.02 10.94 -11.29
CA GLY A 38 20.02 10.21 -12.07
C GLY A 38 19.52 8.95 -12.76
N VAL A 39 18.25 8.57 -12.58
CA VAL A 39 17.65 7.44 -13.29
C VAL A 39 17.11 7.90 -14.64
N ASP A 40 17.55 7.25 -15.72
CA ASP A 40 16.99 7.44 -17.05
C ASP A 40 15.72 6.58 -17.22
N ILE A 41 14.56 7.23 -17.12
CA ILE A 41 13.25 6.54 -17.13
C ILE A 41 12.88 6.07 -18.55
N ASP A 42 13.39 6.71 -19.60
CA ASP A 42 13.08 6.38 -21.00
C ASP A 42 13.62 4.98 -21.38
N ASP A 43 14.53 4.48 -20.56
CA ASP A 43 15.23 3.22 -20.67
C ASP A 43 14.46 2.02 -20.07
N PHE A 44 13.24 2.25 -19.58
CA PHE A 44 12.34 1.26 -18.98
C PHE A 44 11.10 0.99 -19.84
N PRO A 45 10.49 -0.21 -19.76
CA PRO A 45 9.32 -0.57 -20.58
C PRO A 45 8.02 0.13 -20.17
N VAL A 46 8.03 0.89 -19.07
CA VAL A 46 6.86 1.54 -18.47
C VAL A 46 7.27 2.89 -17.85
N GLY A 47 6.30 3.81 -17.78
CA GLY A 47 6.49 5.16 -17.25
C GLY A 47 5.97 5.35 -15.83
N PHE A 48 6.50 6.36 -15.14
CA PHE A 48 6.05 6.76 -13.81
C PHE A 48 4.55 7.10 -13.78
N GLY A 49 3.82 6.62 -12.78
CA GLY A 49 2.39 6.85 -12.61
C GLY A 49 1.48 6.03 -13.54
N GLN A 50 2.03 5.16 -14.37
CA GLN A 50 1.23 4.22 -15.16
C GLN A 50 0.59 3.17 -14.25
N VAL A 51 -0.71 2.95 -14.44
CA VAL A 51 -1.45 1.85 -13.82
C VAL A 51 -1.39 0.67 -14.78
N LEU A 52 -0.81 -0.42 -14.31
CA LEU A 52 -0.59 -1.64 -15.05
C LEU A 52 -1.58 -2.71 -14.62
N GLN A 53 -1.97 -3.56 -15.56
CA GLN A 53 -2.64 -4.82 -15.31
C GLN A 53 -1.76 -5.93 -15.86
N PHE A 54 -1.28 -6.82 -14.99
CA PHE A 54 -0.56 -8.02 -15.40
C PHE A 54 -1.55 -9.16 -15.55
N GLU A 55 -1.42 -9.92 -16.64
CA GLU A 55 -2.34 -11.01 -16.99
C GLU A 55 -1.58 -12.34 -17.05
N ASN A 56 -2.11 -13.39 -16.43
CA ASN A 56 -1.63 -14.76 -16.65
C ASN A 56 -2.77 -15.76 -16.44
N GLY A 57 -3.30 -16.28 -17.54
CA GLY A 57 -4.51 -17.11 -17.50
C GLY A 57 -5.69 -16.31 -16.93
N ASN A 58 -6.25 -16.79 -15.82
CA ASN A 58 -7.38 -16.13 -15.13
C ASN A 58 -6.93 -15.12 -14.07
N ASP A 59 -5.62 -15.05 -13.77
CA ASP A 59 -5.09 -14.11 -12.79
C ASP A 59 -4.92 -12.73 -13.44
N SER A 60 -5.50 -11.72 -12.79
CA SER A 60 -5.36 -10.32 -13.18
C SER A 60 -5.03 -9.49 -11.94
N LEU A 61 -3.81 -9.00 -11.88
CA LEU A 61 -3.32 -8.15 -10.79
C LEU A 61 -3.03 -6.75 -11.31
N LYS A 62 -3.34 -5.73 -10.48
CA LYS A 62 -3.14 -4.32 -10.84
C LYS A 62 -2.06 -3.71 -9.97
N ALA A 63 -1.29 -2.80 -10.54
CA ALA A 63 -0.27 -2.04 -9.81
C ALA A 63 -0.09 -0.66 -10.42
N VAL A 64 0.48 0.28 -9.67
CA VAL A 64 0.92 1.58 -10.19
C VAL A 64 2.43 1.68 -10.11
N VAL A 65 3.07 2.17 -11.17
CA VAL A 65 4.51 2.44 -11.23
C VAL A 65 4.84 3.69 -10.41
N LEU A 66 5.68 3.54 -9.39
CA LEU A 66 5.99 4.61 -8.44
C LEU A 66 7.49 4.79 -8.17
N ASP A 67 8.35 3.93 -8.70
CA ASP A 67 9.79 4.06 -8.52
C ASP A 67 10.55 3.34 -9.63
N PHE A 68 11.83 3.67 -9.78
CA PHE A 68 12.77 3.03 -10.71
C PHE A 68 14.14 2.93 -10.03
N SER A 69 14.85 1.84 -10.29
CA SER A 69 16.20 1.63 -9.78
C SER A 69 17.05 0.89 -10.80
N ASP A 70 18.28 1.33 -10.96
CA ASP A 70 19.30 0.83 -11.89
C ASP A 70 20.60 0.42 -11.16
N GLU A 71 20.50 0.06 -9.88
CA GLU A 71 21.67 -0.37 -9.10
C GLU A 71 22.25 -1.69 -9.66
N ILE A 72 23.50 -1.64 -10.13
CA ILE A 72 24.37 -2.77 -10.48
C ILE A 72 23.83 -3.63 -11.64
N GLU A 73 23.79 -3.03 -12.84
CA GLU A 73 23.51 -3.67 -14.14
C GLU A 73 22.10 -4.24 -14.35
N ASP A 74 21.27 -4.31 -13.31
CA ASP A 74 19.88 -4.75 -13.38
C ASP A 74 18.91 -3.56 -13.30
N LYS A 75 17.94 -3.51 -14.22
CA LYS A 75 16.86 -2.50 -14.23
C LYS A 75 15.62 -3.01 -13.50
N TRP A 76 15.14 -2.23 -12.53
CA TRP A 76 14.01 -2.56 -11.68
C TRP A 76 12.92 -1.48 -11.71
N VAL A 77 11.67 -1.91 -11.82
CA VAL A 77 10.50 -1.03 -11.75
C VAL A 77 9.80 -1.24 -10.41
N GLY A 78 9.78 -0.23 -9.56
CA GLY A 78 9.06 -0.24 -8.29
C GLY A 78 7.58 0.02 -8.52
N VAL A 79 6.74 -0.97 -8.25
CA VAL A 79 5.28 -0.86 -8.35
C VAL A 79 4.62 -1.02 -6.99
N CYS A 80 3.50 -0.33 -6.78
CA CYS A 80 2.62 -0.57 -5.64
C CYS A 80 1.36 -1.29 -6.12
N PHE A 81 1.06 -2.44 -5.52
CA PHE A 81 -0.13 -3.21 -5.90
C PHE A 81 -1.43 -2.50 -5.54
N ILE A 82 -2.46 -2.76 -6.35
CA ILE A 82 -3.81 -2.20 -6.21
C ILE A 82 -4.79 -3.35 -5.99
N ASN A 83 -5.56 -3.28 -4.90
CA ASN A 83 -6.72 -4.14 -4.65
C ASN A 83 -7.96 -3.25 -4.43
N GLN A 84 -9.01 -3.44 -5.23
CA GLN A 84 -10.26 -2.66 -5.14
C GLN A 84 -10.04 -1.13 -5.09
N ASN A 85 -9.19 -0.59 -5.97
CA ASN A 85 -8.78 0.83 -6.02
C ASN A 85 -7.98 1.35 -4.81
N LYS A 86 -7.46 0.44 -3.98
CA LYS A 86 -6.61 0.78 -2.84
C LYS A 86 -5.21 0.25 -3.01
N LEU A 87 -4.25 1.08 -2.66
CA LEU A 87 -2.82 0.83 -2.69
C LEU A 87 -2.39 0.02 -1.47
N PHE A 88 -1.46 -0.89 -1.69
CA PHE A 88 -0.80 -1.62 -0.62
C PHE A 88 0.12 -0.66 0.14
N GLY A 89 -0.07 -0.57 1.44
CA GLY A 89 0.87 0.17 2.27
C GLY A 89 0.91 -0.32 3.69
N ARG A 90 1.64 0.42 4.51
CA ARG A 90 1.77 0.20 5.94
C ARG A 90 1.83 1.52 6.69
N GLN A 91 1.42 1.46 7.94
CA GLN A 91 1.60 2.54 8.90
C GLN A 91 2.77 2.19 9.81
N ILE A 92 3.73 3.11 9.92
CA ILE A 92 4.88 2.99 10.81
C ILE A 92 4.86 4.18 11.79
N PRO A 93 4.94 3.95 13.12
CA PRO A 93 5.03 5.04 14.09
C PRO A 93 6.25 5.93 13.81
N SER A 94 6.05 7.25 13.82
CA SER A 94 7.14 8.22 13.62
C SER A 94 8.01 8.45 14.87
N GLY A 95 7.71 7.77 15.98
CA GLY A 95 8.44 7.86 17.24
C GLY A 95 7.89 6.91 18.32
N LEU A 96 8.04 7.30 19.58
CA LEU A 96 7.63 6.48 20.74
C LEU A 96 6.10 6.46 20.94
N ILE A 97 5.65 6.02 22.12
CA ILE A 97 4.25 5.89 22.53
C ILE A 97 3.43 7.15 22.17
N ASN A 98 2.23 6.97 21.62
CA ASN A 98 1.28 8.03 21.20
C ASN A 98 1.77 9.00 20.09
N THR A 99 2.75 8.62 19.28
CA THR A 99 3.21 9.44 18.13
C THR A 99 2.43 9.16 16.85
N GLN A 100 2.33 10.15 15.95
CA GLN A 100 1.66 9.99 14.64
C GLN A 100 2.32 8.89 13.79
N CYS A 101 1.56 8.22 12.92
CA CYS A 101 2.11 7.30 11.94
C CYS A 101 2.49 8.01 10.64
N LEU A 102 3.50 7.45 9.99
CA LEU A 102 3.77 7.65 8.59
C LEU A 102 2.95 6.65 7.79
N ASP A 103 2.24 7.15 6.79
CA ASP A 103 1.57 6.30 5.82
C ASP A 103 2.53 6.07 4.67
N LEU A 104 2.97 4.83 4.49
CA LEU A 104 4.00 4.44 3.53
C LEU A 104 3.45 3.35 2.61
N LEU A 105 3.84 3.36 1.35
CA LEU A 105 3.45 2.37 0.35
C LEU A 105 4.44 1.21 0.32
N ASP A 106 3.90 0.03 0.04
CA ASP A 106 4.70 -1.16 -0.16
C ASP A 106 5.03 -1.25 -1.64
N LEU A 107 6.32 -1.19 -1.95
CA LEU A 107 6.82 -1.29 -3.31
C LEU A 107 7.41 -2.67 -3.57
N THR A 108 7.00 -3.24 -4.69
CA THR A 108 7.57 -4.44 -5.28
C THR A 108 8.36 -4.02 -6.51
N TYR A 109 9.68 -4.21 -6.44
CA TYR A 109 10.63 -3.96 -7.51
C TYR A 109 10.66 -5.17 -8.42
N ILE A 110 10.04 -5.01 -9.59
CA ILE A 110 9.94 -6.03 -10.62
C ILE A 110 11.12 -5.87 -11.57
N HIS A 111 11.89 -6.93 -11.76
CA HIS A 111 12.96 -6.95 -12.74
C HIS A 111 12.40 -6.73 -14.14
N THR A 112 13.04 -5.90 -14.98
CA THR A 112 12.54 -5.58 -16.33
C THR A 112 12.25 -6.81 -17.20
N GLN A 113 13.01 -7.90 -17.05
CA GLN A 113 12.76 -9.16 -17.78
C GLN A 113 11.45 -9.87 -17.39
N ALA A 114 10.86 -9.55 -16.23
CA ALA A 114 9.58 -10.10 -15.78
C ALA A 114 8.36 -9.35 -16.36
N PHE A 115 8.57 -8.22 -17.04
CA PHE A 115 7.52 -7.46 -17.73
C PHE A 115 7.19 -8.05 -19.10
N THR A 116 6.60 -9.24 -19.13
CA THR A 116 6.30 -9.94 -20.40
C THR A 116 4.84 -9.89 -20.82
N ASN A 117 3.90 -9.84 -19.86
CA ASN A 117 2.47 -9.83 -20.17
C ASN A 117 1.71 -8.83 -19.28
N PHE A 118 1.69 -7.57 -19.72
CA PHE A 118 0.99 -6.49 -19.03
C PHE A 118 0.30 -5.55 -20.02
N LYS A 119 -0.70 -4.82 -19.51
CA LYS A 119 -1.37 -3.72 -20.21
C LYS A 119 -1.29 -2.45 -19.37
N VAL A 120 -1.02 -1.33 -20.02
CA VAL A 120 -1.19 -0.01 -19.40
C VAL A 120 -2.67 0.35 -19.47
N LEU A 121 -3.32 0.49 -18.32
CA LEU A 121 -4.74 0.83 -18.23
C LEU A 121 -4.96 2.34 -18.32
N GLU A 122 -4.16 3.10 -17.58
CA GLU A 122 -4.20 4.56 -17.52
C GLU A 122 -2.86 5.12 -17.03
N THR A 123 -2.68 6.43 -17.13
CA THR A 123 -1.58 7.14 -16.48
C THR A 123 -2.17 8.17 -15.53
N ILE A 124 -1.85 8.07 -14.24
CA ILE A 124 -2.31 9.02 -13.24
C ILE A 124 -1.22 10.04 -12.91
N THR A 125 -1.62 11.28 -12.65
CA THR A 125 -0.69 12.30 -12.14
C THR A 125 -0.43 12.07 -10.66
N VAL A 126 0.78 11.65 -10.32
CA VAL A 126 1.22 11.34 -8.95
C VAL A 126 1.99 12.51 -8.35
N ASP A 127 1.67 12.86 -7.11
CA ASP A 127 2.46 13.75 -6.26
C ASP A 127 3.56 12.94 -5.56
N LYS A 128 4.79 13.05 -6.05
CA LYS A 128 5.96 12.35 -5.51
C LYS A 128 6.18 12.61 -4.01
N THR A 129 5.78 13.78 -3.50
CA THR A 129 5.95 14.13 -2.08
C THR A 129 5.03 13.34 -1.15
N LYS A 130 3.97 12.74 -1.71
CA LYS A 130 3.02 11.86 -1.00
C LYS A 130 3.37 10.38 -1.11
N VAL A 131 4.41 10.04 -1.86
CA VAL A 131 4.89 8.66 -2.05
C VAL A 131 6.06 8.41 -1.08
N GLY A 132 5.79 7.67 -0.01
CA GLY A 132 6.81 7.12 0.89
C GLY A 132 6.90 5.62 0.76
N VAL A 133 8.09 5.05 0.91
CA VAL A 133 8.37 3.61 0.79
C VAL A 133 8.43 3.00 2.19
N GLY A 134 7.53 2.06 2.47
CA GLY A 134 7.46 1.34 3.74
C GLY A 134 8.07 -0.06 3.68
N SER A 135 8.09 -0.65 2.48
CA SER A 135 8.69 -1.94 2.21
C SER A 135 9.21 -2.00 0.79
N ARG A 136 10.27 -2.80 0.60
CA ARG A 136 10.89 -3.08 -0.69
C ARG A 136 10.97 -4.60 -0.84
N SER A 137 10.17 -5.16 -1.75
CA SER A 137 10.29 -6.55 -2.19
C SER A 137 10.88 -6.60 -3.58
N VAL A 138 11.70 -7.60 -3.90
CA VAL A 138 12.25 -7.81 -5.25
C VAL A 138 11.69 -9.07 -5.88
N VAL A 139 11.36 -9.04 -7.17
CA VAL A 139 10.78 -10.18 -7.90
C VAL A 139 11.36 -10.28 -9.31
N LYS A 140 11.66 -11.50 -9.76
CA LYS A 140 12.29 -11.77 -11.07
C LYS A 140 11.40 -12.54 -12.04
N THR A 141 10.27 -13.08 -11.57
CA THR A 141 9.34 -13.85 -12.40
C THR A 141 7.89 -13.43 -12.14
N PHE A 142 6.98 -13.74 -13.08
CA PHE A 142 5.55 -13.53 -12.85
C PHE A 142 5.03 -14.30 -11.62
N SER A 143 5.52 -15.53 -11.41
CA SER A 143 5.12 -16.33 -10.24
C SER A 143 5.46 -15.62 -8.92
N ASP A 144 6.60 -14.93 -8.88
CA ASP A 144 7.01 -14.14 -7.72
C ASP A 144 6.14 -12.89 -7.55
N ILE A 145 5.78 -12.20 -8.65
CA ILE A 145 4.84 -11.07 -8.64
C ILE A 145 3.51 -11.50 -7.99
N LYS A 146 2.95 -12.63 -8.46
CA LYS A 146 1.68 -13.17 -7.93
C LYS A 146 1.82 -13.56 -6.46
N SER A 147 2.88 -14.27 -6.11
CA SER A 147 3.13 -14.71 -4.73
C SER A 147 3.25 -13.53 -3.78
N ASN A 148 3.93 -12.46 -4.20
CA ASN A 148 4.07 -11.23 -3.42
C ASN A 148 2.73 -10.49 -3.27
N PHE A 149 1.93 -10.41 -4.33
CA PHE A 149 0.58 -9.85 -4.30
C PHE A 149 -0.34 -10.62 -3.32
N ASP A 150 -0.40 -11.94 -3.44
CA ASP A 150 -1.24 -12.79 -2.59
C ASP A 150 -0.81 -12.72 -1.12
N TRP A 151 0.50 -12.76 -0.85
CA TRP A 151 1.05 -12.58 0.48
C TRP A 151 0.67 -11.23 1.08
N GLY A 152 0.76 -10.14 0.30
CA GLY A 152 0.35 -8.81 0.75
C GLY A 152 -1.14 -8.70 1.05
N ILE A 153 -2.01 -9.44 0.35
CA ILE A 153 -3.43 -9.57 0.72
C ILE A 153 -3.55 -10.29 2.07
N GLU A 154 -2.89 -11.43 2.23
CA GLU A 154 -2.95 -12.24 3.45
C GLU A 154 -2.52 -11.43 4.69
N GLN A 155 -1.43 -10.67 4.61
CA GLN A 155 -0.97 -9.84 5.72
C GLN A 155 -1.99 -8.78 6.13
N ARG A 156 -2.72 -8.21 5.17
CA ARG A 156 -3.74 -7.18 5.42
C ARG A 156 -5.06 -7.74 5.96
N LEU A 157 -5.26 -9.05 5.90
CA LEU A 157 -6.39 -9.74 6.55
C LEU A 157 -6.13 -10.04 8.03
N LYS A 158 -4.86 -10.03 8.47
CA LYS A 158 -4.49 -10.31 9.87
C LYS A 158 -4.93 -9.16 10.78
N GLU A 159 -5.20 -9.50 12.04
CA GLU A 159 -5.43 -8.50 13.08
C GLU A 159 -4.17 -7.64 13.25
N GLN A 160 -4.35 -6.32 13.18
CA GLN A 160 -3.24 -5.37 13.20
C GLN A 160 -3.05 -4.83 14.62
N THR A 161 -1.80 -4.69 15.04
CA THR A 161 -1.45 -4.19 16.36
C THR A 161 -1.97 -2.75 16.58
N PRO A 162 -2.57 -2.45 17.74
CA PRO A 162 -3.04 -1.10 18.06
C PRO A 162 -1.91 -0.05 18.12
N PHE A 163 -2.22 1.12 17.58
CA PHE A 163 -1.33 2.28 17.39
C PHE A 163 -0.63 2.84 18.64
N ASN A 164 -1.16 2.58 19.84
CA ASN A 164 -0.75 3.29 21.04
C ASN A 164 0.62 2.88 21.62
N GLN A 165 1.26 1.84 21.07
CA GLN A 165 2.49 1.29 21.67
C GLN A 165 3.80 1.86 21.11
N GLY A 166 3.77 2.61 19.99
CA GLY A 166 4.95 3.28 19.41
C GLY A 166 6.05 2.30 18.92
N LEU A 167 7.26 2.81 18.62
CA LEU A 167 8.39 2.01 18.12
C LEU A 167 8.92 0.93 19.10
N THR A 168 8.51 0.98 20.37
CA THR A 168 8.92 -0.01 21.38
C THR A 168 8.13 -1.32 21.30
N ASP A 169 7.06 -1.35 20.50
CA ASP A 169 6.30 -2.56 20.22
C ASP A 169 6.95 -3.37 19.07
N PRO A 170 7.31 -4.64 19.28
CA PRO A 170 7.88 -5.48 18.22
C PRO A 170 6.94 -5.65 17.01
N ASN A 171 5.64 -5.38 17.17
CA ASN A 171 4.63 -5.46 16.12
C ASN A 171 4.06 -4.08 15.71
N ALA A 172 4.85 -3.02 15.86
CA ALA A 172 4.45 -1.64 15.57
C ALA A 172 4.08 -1.36 14.10
N ILE A 173 4.43 -2.24 13.17
CA ILE A 173 4.11 -2.10 11.74
C ILE A 173 2.71 -2.64 11.48
N ARG A 174 1.87 -1.80 10.88
CA ARG A 174 0.51 -2.17 10.50
C ARG A 174 0.37 -2.19 8.98
N GLU A 175 0.20 -3.37 8.40
CA GLU A 175 -0.13 -3.49 6.99
C GLU A 175 -1.58 -3.08 6.73
N CYS A 176 -1.80 -2.25 5.72
CA CYS A 176 -3.11 -1.67 5.44
C CYS A 176 -3.27 -1.25 3.97
N TYR A 177 -4.41 -0.64 3.68
CA TYR A 177 -4.75 -0.12 2.36
C TYR A 177 -4.91 1.40 2.42
N PHE A 178 -4.44 2.09 1.39
CA PHE A 178 -4.68 3.51 1.19
C PHE A 178 -5.48 3.75 -0.09
N GLU A 179 -6.43 4.68 -0.07
CA GLU A 179 -7.12 5.07 -1.30
C GLU A 179 -6.11 5.62 -2.32
N ILE A 180 -6.24 5.25 -3.60
CA ILE A 180 -5.33 5.73 -4.65
C ILE A 180 -5.29 7.26 -4.76
N ALA A 181 -6.39 7.93 -4.36
CA ALA A 181 -6.47 9.38 -4.29
C ALA A 181 -5.42 10.01 -3.36
N LYS A 182 -4.89 9.25 -2.39
CA LYS A 182 -3.85 9.71 -1.45
C LYS A 182 -2.60 10.22 -2.16
N ILE A 183 -2.23 9.63 -3.30
CA ILE A 183 -1.01 9.98 -4.03
C ILE A 183 -1.25 10.86 -5.26
N LYS A 184 -2.51 11.21 -5.57
CA LYS A 184 -2.82 12.08 -6.71
C LYS A 184 -2.54 13.55 -6.37
N LYS A 185 -2.22 14.34 -7.40
CA LYS A 185 -2.19 15.81 -7.32
C LYS A 185 -3.61 16.37 -7.23
#